data_AF-A0A4R9G6Z2-F1
#
_entry.id   AF-A0A4R9G6Z2-F1
#
_cell.length_a   1.000
_cell.length_b   1.000
_cell.length_c   1.000
_cell.angle_alpha   90.00
_cell.angle_beta   90.00
_cell.angle_gamma   90.00
#
_symmetry.space_group_name_H-M   'P 1'
#
loop_
_entity.id
_entity.type
_entity.pdbx_description
1 polymer ?
#
loop_
_entity_poly.entity_id
_entity_poly.type
_entity_poly.pdbx_seq_one_letter_code
_entity_poly.pdbx_strand_id
1 'polypeptide(L)'
;MKRNLCILSLLLLGLQNLSSAPLFFRTSVNTGNCFSAGNGSKEVKDFYKSKLLPEEKTKLADLLAEEEAKSLLKSLECIQKLNLSKEDKNTLALDHIRHRELRDALFSHYENHLLSDEKTIRLSAYEEKTLRAFLNAKKELLSRLNRAELESISDKPLPFSSFQSTYLTIFLQHWEFYQIAPDFIKEALFN
;
A
#
# COMPACT_ATOMS: atom_id res chain seq x y z
N MET A 1 -3.27 21.11 28.60
CA MET A 1 -2.85 21.35 27.20
C MET A 1 -1.54 20.65 26.80
N LYS A 2 -0.45 20.72 27.58
CA LYS A 2 0.85 20.07 27.22
C LYS A 2 0.80 18.54 27.05
N ARG A 3 -0.01 17.84 27.85
CA ARG A 3 -0.13 16.37 27.81
C ARG A 3 -0.84 15.84 26.55
N ASN A 4 -1.83 16.57 26.03
CA ASN A 4 -2.51 16.23 24.78
C ASN A 4 -1.61 16.52 23.56
N LEU A 5 -0.75 17.53 23.64
CA LEU A 5 0.23 17.85 22.60
C LEU A 5 1.26 16.71 22.45
N CYS A 6 1.75 16.15 23.57
CA CYS A 6 2.68 15.01 23.54
C CYS A 6 2.04 13.76 22.93
N ILE A 7 0.77 13.48 23.25
CA ILE A 7 0.03 12.33 22.67
C ILE A 7 -0.17 12.54 21.17
N LEU A 8 -0.49 13.76 20.74
CA LEU A 8 -0.64 14.09 19.31
C LEU A 8 0.70 13.94 18.57
N SER A 9 1.82 14.38 19.16
CA SER A 9 3.15 14.21 18.56
C SER A 9 3.59 12.75 18.51
N LEU A 10 3.23 11.92 19.50
CA LEU A 10 3.47 10.48 19.51
C LEU A 10 2.62 9.74 18.45
N LEU A 11 1.38 10.16 18.24
CA LEU A 11 0.52 9.69 17.15
C LEU A 11 1.08 10.09 15.78
N LEU A 12 1.54 11.34 15.64
CA LEU A 12 2.17 11.85 14.41
C LEU A 12 3.50 11.15 14.10
N LEU A 13 4.32 10.83 15.10
CA LEU A 13 5.53 9.99 14.96
C LEU A 13 5.19 8.52 14.66
N GLY A 14 4.00 8.04 15.04
CA GLY A 14 3.47 6.73 14.63
C GLY A 14 3.10 6.70 13.16
N LEU A 15 2.56 7.79 12.63
CA LEU A 15 2.15 7.95 11.23
C LEU A 15 3.35 8.07 10.26
N GLN A 16 4.50 8.56 10.73
CA GLN A 16 5.70 8.72 9.90
C GLN A 16 6.34 7.40 9.42
N ASN A 17 5.97 6.26 10.00
CA ASN A 17 6.46 4.94 9.58
C ASN A 17 5.45 4.17 8.71
N LEU A 18 4.39 4.81 8.22
CA LEU A 18 3.57 4.21 7.17
C LEU A 18 4.34 4.24 5.85
N SER A 19 5.23 3.28 5.66
CA SER A 19 5.76 3.02 4.32
C SER A 19 4.67 2.38 3.46
N SER A 20 4.67 2.70 2.17
CA SER A 20 3.87 1.99 1.16
C SER A 20 4.41 0.60 0.86
N ALA A 21 5.59 0.26 1.38
CA ALA A 21 6.25 -0.99 1.07
C ALA A 21 5.62 -2.21 1.76
N PRO A 22 5.63 -3.37 1.09
CA PRO A 22 5.19 -4.64 1.67
C PRO A 22 5.82 -4.91 3.03
N LEU A 23 5.00 -5.37 3.99
CA LEU A 23 5.42 -5.81 5.33
C LEU A 23 6.20 -4.80 6.20
N PHE A 24 6.29 -3.52 5.83
CA PHE A 24 6.99 -2.54 6.66
C PHE A 24 6.09 -2.01 7.78
N PHE A 25 5.97 -2.77 8.87
CA PHE A 25 5.19 -2.39 10.05
C PHE A 25 5.99 -2.54 11.35
N ARG A 26 5.53 -1.84 12.39
CA ARG A 26 6.13 -1.94 13.73
C ARG A 26 5.64 -3.20 14.43
N THR A 27 6.56 -3.96 14.99
CA THR A 27 6.27 -5.14 15.82
C THR A 27 7.26 -5.24 16.96
N SER A 28 6.83 -5.84 18.07
CA SER A 28 7.70 -6.18 19.19
C SER A 28 8.48 -7.49 18.98
N VAL A 29 8.14 -8.26 17.94
CA VAL A 29 8.86 -9.47 17.56
C VAL A 29 10.20 -9.08 16.94
N ASN A 30 11.24 -9.88 17.16
CA ASN A 30 12.59 -9.60 16.64
C ASN A 30 12.71 -9.87 15.11
N THR A 31 11.87 -9.22 14.31
CA THR A 31 11.78 -9.33 12.85
C THR A 31 12.05 -8.00 12.15
N GLY A 32 12.35 -6.92 12.89
CA GLY A 32 12.57 -5.58 12.34
C GLY A 32 13.63 -5.52 11.23
N ASN A 33 14.66 -6.37 11.31
CA ASN A 33 15.71 -6.46 10.28
C ASN A 33 15.27 -7.15 8.98
N CYS A 34 14.12 -7.84 8.99
CA CYS A 34 13.56 -8.50 7.82
C CYS A 34 12.69 -7.57 6.98
N PHE A 35 12.25 -6.44 7.54
CA PHE A 35 11.37 -5.53 6.83
C PHE A 35 12.18 -4.54 6.00
N SER A 36 11.94 -4.56 4.69
CA SER A 36 12.44 -3.53 3.79
C SER A 36 11.41 -2.41 3.68
N ALA A 37 11.85 -1.15 3.75
CA ALA A 37 10.99 0.00 3.45
C ALA A 37 10.64 0.12 1.96
N GLY A 38 11.01 -0.88 1.14
CA GLY A 38 10.82 -0.90 -0.32
C GLY A 38 11.74 0.08 -1.04
N ASN A 39 11.83 -0.05 -2.36
CA ASN A 39 12.49 0.93 -3.21
C ASN A 39 11.45 2.00 -3.63
N GLY A 40 11.04 2.88 -2.71
CA GLY A 40 9.86 3.73 -2.95
C GLY A 40 10.09 5.23 -2.83
N SER A 41 10.45 5.92 -3.92
CA SER A 41 9.90 7.29 -4.16
C SER A 41 10.11 7.85 -5.58
N LYS A 42 11.24 7.56 -6.26
CA LYS A 42 11.53 8.16 -7.58
C LYS A 42 10.88 7.39 -8.73
N GLU A 43 11.10 6.09 -8.83
CA GLU A 43 10.64 5.28 -9.98
C GLU A 43 9.12 5.19 -10.09
N VAL A 44 8.40 5.15 -8.95
CA VAL A 44 6.93 5.18 -8.92
C VAL A 44 6.36 6.55 -9.33
N LYS A 45 7.01 7.66 -8.94
CA LYS A 45 6.61 9.01 -9.41
C LYS A 45 6.87 9.17 -10.91
N ASP A 46 7.98 8.64 -11.39
CA ASP A 46 8.32 8.63 -12.81
C ASP A 46 7.40 7.70 -13.61
N PHE A 47 6.90 6.61 -13.02
CA PHE A 47 5.93 5.71 -13.65
C PHE A 47 4.63 6.42 -14.02
N TYR A 48 4.09 7.29 -13.17
CA TYR A 48 2.83 7.98 -13.51
C TYR A 48 3.04 9.23 -14.38
N LYS A 49 4.15 9.95 -14.19
CA LYS A 49 4.42 11.22 -14.89
C LYS A 49 5.16 11.07 -16.22
N SER A 50 5.74 9.91 -16.51
CA SER A 50 6.52 9.72 -17.75
C SER A 50 5.62 9.70 -19.01
N LYS A 51 6.19 10.14 -20.13
CA LYS A 51 5.54 10.17 -21.46
C LYS A 51 5.69 8.86 -22.24
N LEU A 52 5.93 7.75 -21.54
CA LEU A 52 6.08 6.42 -22.15
C LEU A 52 4.79 6.01 -22.86
N LEU A 53 4.93 5.25 -23.95
CA LEU A 53 3.80 4.67 -24.66
C LEU A 53 3.09 3.61 -23.78
N PRO A 54 1.79 3.32 -24.04
CA PRO A 54 1.04 2.31 -23.27
C PRO A 54 1.75 0.97 -23.10
N GLU A 55 2.38 0.44 -24.17
CA GLU A 55 3.11 -0.83 -24.10
C GLU A 55 4.35 -0.76 -23.21
N GLU A 56 5.07 0.36 -23.24
CA GLU A 56 6.25 0.61 -22.40
C GLU A 56 5.85 0.80 -20.94
N LYS A 57 4.69 1.43 -20.69
CA LYS A 57 4.10 1.53 -19.35
C LYS A 57 3.74 0.17 -18.79
N THR A 58 3.10 -0.71 -19.56
CA THR A 58 2.78 -2.07 -19.12
C THR A 58 4.04 -2.84 -18.76
N LYS A 59 5.10 -2.74 -19.58
CA LYS A 59 6.41 -3.36 -19.26
C LYS A 59 7.02 -2.79 -17.98
N LEU A 60 6.97 -1.48 -17.78
CA LEU A 60 7.47 -0.85 -16.56
C LEU A 60 6.64 -1.24 -15.33
N ALA A 61 5.31 -1.35 -15.46
CA ALA A 61 4.44 -1.82 -14.39
C ALA A 61 4.76 -3.27 -13.98
N ASP A 62 5.07 -4.14 -14.95
CA ASP A 62 5.49 -5.52 -14.69
C ASP A 62 6.84 -5.58 -13.98
N LEU A 63 7.83 -4.79 -14.42
CA LEU A 63 9.12 -4.68 -13.74
C LEU A 63 8.97 -4.20 -12.30
N LEU A 64 8.20 -3.13 -12.06
CA LEU A 64 7.93 -2.62 -10.71
C LEU A 64 7.19 -3.66 -9.86
N ALA A 65 6.22 -4.37 -10.43
CA ALA A 65 5.51 -5.44 -9.74
C ALA A 65 6.44 -6.60 -9.35
N GLU A 66 7.36 -6.96 -10.23
CA GLU A 66 8.37 -7.98 -10.00
C GLU A 66 9.31 -7.58 -8.85
N GLU A 67 9.77 -6.32 -8.82
CA GLU A 67 10.63 -5.79 -7.76
C GLU A 67 9.94 -5.75 -6.40
N GLU A 68 8.70 -5.27 -6.34
CA GLU A 68 7.90 -5.26 -5.11
C GLU A 68 7.64 -6.68 -4.60
N ALA A 69 7.26 -7.60 -5.50
CA ALA A 69 7.07 -9.01 -5.14
C ALA A 69 8.35 -9.67 -4.65
N LYS A 70 9.51 -9.35 -5.24
CA LYS A 70 10.82 -9.87 -4.78
C LYS A 70 11.19 -9.32 -3.42
N SER A 71 10.94 -8.03 -3.18
CA SER A 71 11.17 -7.37 -1.89
C SER A 71 10.33 -8.01 -0.78
N LEU A 72 9.03 -8.23 -1.06
CA LEU A 72 8.12 -8.91 -0.16
C LEU A 72 8.58 -10.34 0.13
N LEU A 73 8.93 -11.12 -0.90
CA LEU A 73 9.36 -12.50 -0.73
C LEU A 73 10.64 -12.60 0.10
N LYS A 74 11.64 -11.74 -0.13
CA LYS A 74 12.85 -11.66 0.70
C LYS A 74 12.53 -11.40 2.17
N SER A 75 11.56 -10.52 2.43
CA SER A 75 11.13 -10.20 3.79
C SER A 75 10.48 -11.41 4.47
N LEU A 76 9.58 -12.11 3.75
CA LEU A 76 8.94 -13.35 4.22
C LEU A 76 9.96 -14.47 4.47
N GLU A 77 10.89 -14.70 3.54
CA GLU A 77 11.96 -15.69 3.69
C GLU A 77 12.86 -15.40 4.89
N CYS A 78 13.16 -14.12 5.15
CA CYS A 78 13.90 -13.71 6.33
C CYS A 78 13.14 -14.06 7.62
N ILE A 79 11.85 -13.72 7.70
CA ILE A 79 10.99 -14.05 8.86
C ILE A 79 10.96 -15.56 9.10
N GLN A 80 10.88 -16.36 8.03
CA GLN A 80 10.86 -17.81 8.15
C GLN A 80 12.17 -18.38 8.68
N LYS A 81 13.32 -17.84 8.26
CA LYS A 81 14.64 -18.26 8.75
C LYS A 81 14.84 -17.99 10.24
N LEU A 82 14.09 -17.07 10.83
CA LEU A 82 14.14 -16.79 12.27
C LEU A 82 13.51 -17.89 13.13
N ASN A 83 12.82 -18.88 12.53
CA ASN A 83 12.19 -20.00 13.24
C ASN A 83 11.37 -19.55 14.46
N LEU A 84 10.56 -18.51 14.26
CA LEU A 84 9.75 -17.89 15.31
C LEU A 84 8.86 -18.91 16.02
N SER A 85 8.68 -18.73 17.32
CA SER A 85 7.72 -19.50 18.10
C SER A 85 6.29 -19.26 17.61
N LYS A 86 5.36 -20.15 17.94
CA LYS A 86 3.93 -19.96 17.60
C LYS A 86 3.37 -18.68 18.22
N GLU A 87 3.82 -18.32 19.41
CA GLU A 87 3.42 -17.08 20.11
C GLU A 87 3.94 -15.83 19.40
N ASP A 88 5.20 -15.84 18.97
CA ASP A 88 5.78 -14.74 18.20
C ASP A 88 5.10 -14.58 16.84
N LYS A 89 4.80 -15.69 16.14
CA LYS A 89 4.05 -15.64 14.88
C LYS A 89 2.65 -15.05 15.07
N ASN A 90 1.95 -15.43 16.14
CA ASN A 90 0.64 -14.86 16.46
C ASN A 90 0.74 -13.36 16.75
N THR A 91 1.77 -12.94 17.50
CA THR A 91 2.02 -11.52 17.79
C THR A 91 2.30 -10.74 16.51
N LEU A 92 3.15 -11.28 15.64
CA LEU A 92 3.49 -10.69 14.35
C LEU A 92 2.26 -10.53 13.44
N ALA A 93 1.40 -11.56 13.39
CA ALA A 93 0.14 -11.52 12.66
C ALA A 93 -0.83 -10.47 13.22
N LEU A 94 -0.94 -10.34 14.55
CA LEU A 94 -1.76 -9.32 15.18
C LEU A 94 -1.23 -7.90 14.92
N ASP A 95 0.09 -7.71 14.96
CA ASP A 95 0.71 -6.42 14.65
C ASP A 95 0.50 -6.03 13.18
N HIS A 96 0.56 -7.00 12.25
CA HIS A 96 0.22 -6.79 10.84
C HIS A 96 -1.25 -6.38 10.67
N ILE A 97 -2.19 -7.05 11.36
CA ILE A 97 -3.62 -6.70 11.34
C ILE A 97 -3.83 -5.27 11.86
N ARG A 98 -3.22 -4.89 13.00
CA ARG A 98 -3.32 -3.53 13.54
C ARG A 98 -2.77 -2.49 12.58
N HIS A 99 -1.63 -2.79 11.93
CA HIS A 99 -1.07 -1.92 10.91
C HIS A 99 -2.02 -1.73 9.73
N ARG A 100 -2.66 -2.80 9.26
CA ARG A 100 -3.70 -2.75 8.22
C ARG A 100 -4.87 -1.86 8.65
N GLU A 101 -5.40 -2.05 9.85
CA GLU A 101 -6.54 -1.26 10.36
C GLU A 101 -6.21 0.24 10.40
N LEU A 102 -4.99 0.60 10.81
CA LEU A 102 -4.53 1.98 10.76
C LEU A 102 -4.47 2.52 9.32
N ARG A 103 -3.97 1.71 8.37
CA ARG A 103 -3.96 2.08 6.94
C ARG A 103 -5.36 2.24 6.38
N ASP A 104 -6.29 1.36 6.72
CA ASP A 104 -7.69 1.41 6.27
C ASP A 104 -8.40 2.66 6.83
N ALA A 105 -8.12 3.04 8.07
CA ALA A 105 -8.65 4.25 8.68
C ALA A 105 -8.13 5.52 7.98
N LEU A 106 -6.82 5.57 7.67
CA LEU A 106 -6.21 6.68 6.92
C LEU A 106 -6.73 6.75 5.48
N PHE A 107 -6.89 5.60 4.83
CA PHE A 107 -7.47 5.53 3.49
C PHE A 107 -8.90 6.02 3.49
N SER A 108 -9.72 5.60 4.47
CA SER A 108 -11.10 6.09 4.64
C SER A 108 -11.14 7.60 4.86
N HIS A 109 -10.21 8.15 5.65
CA HIS A 109 -10.09 9.60 5.83
C HIS A 109 -9.74 10.32 4.52
N TYR A 110 -8.80 9.78 3.74
CA TYR A 110 -8.43 10.31 2.44
C TYR A 110 -9.57 10.21 1.41
N GLU A 111 -10.28 9.08 1.38
CA GLU A 111 -11.48 8.86 0.57
C GLU A 111 -12.55 9.90 0.90
N ASN A 112 -12.86 10.10 2.18
CA ASN A 112 -13.82 11.12 2.62
C ASN A 112 -13.36 12.54 2.26
N HIS A 113 -12.05 12.80 2.27
CA HIS A 113 -11.50 14.09 1.85
C HIS A 113 -11.55 14.31 0.33
N LEU A 114 -11.35 13.26 -0.47
CA LEU A 114 -11.49 13.33 -1.93
C LEU A 114 -12.95 13.42 -2.38
N LEU A 115 -13.84 12.73 -1.66
CA LEU A 115 -15.28 12.68 -1.90
C LEU A 115 -16.04 13.75 -1.11
N SER A 116 -15.36 14.71 -0.47
CA SER A 116 -16.03 15.79 0.25
C SER A 116 -16.77 16.70 -0.73
N ASP A 117 -17.90 17.25 -0.27
CA ASP A 117 -18.79 18.08 -1.09
C ASP A 117 -18.04 19.19 -1.85
N GLU A 118 -17.08 19.85 -1.20
CA GLU A 118 -16.26 20.92 -1.82
C GLU A 118 -15.42 20.44 -3.02
N LYS A 119 -14.98 19.18 -3.03
CA LYS A 119 -14.20 18.58 -4.12
C LYS A 119 -15.07 17.83 -5.12
N THR A 120 -16.17 17.21 -4.68
CA THR A 120 -17.13 16.54 -5.58
C THR A 120 -17.98 17.53 -6.37
N ILE A 121 -18.19 18.76 -5.90
CA ILE A 121 -18.78 19.85 -6.70
C ILE A 121 -18.00 20.10 -8.01
N ARG A 122 -16.70 19.78 -8.05
CA ARG A 122 -15.86 19.92 -9.25
C ARG A 122 -15.91 18.71 -10.17
N LEU A 123 -16.52 17.60 -9.75
CA LEU A 123 -16.64 16.37 -10.53
C LEU A 123 -17.98 16.33 -11.25
N SER A 124 -17.95 15.96 -12.52
CA SER A 124 -19.13 15.45 -13.20
C SER A 124 -19.58 14.13 -12.57
N ALA A 125 -20.86 13.77 -12.75
CA ALA A 125 -21.39 12.48 -12.29
C ALA A 125 -20.61 11.27 -12.84
N TYR A 126 -20.03 11.39 -14.04
CA TYR A 126 -19.18 10.35 -14.62
C TYR A 126 -17.82 10.24 -13.91
N GLU A 127 -17.18 11.37 -13.61
CA GLU A 127 -15.89 11.40 -12.90
C GLU A 127 -16.04 10.93 -11.45
N GLU A 128 -17.13 11.30 -10.77
CA GLU A 128 -17.44 10.81 -9.42
C GLU A 128 -17.63 9.29 -9.42
N LYS A 129 -18.41 8.75 -10.37
CA LYS A 129 -18.59 7.30 -10.52
C LYS A 129 -17.27 6.59 -10.76
N THR A 130 -16.42 7.15 -11.61
CA THR A 130 -15.09 6.61 -11.94
C THR A 130 -14.16 6.61 -10.72
N LEU A 131 -14.13 7.71 -9.97
CA LEU A 131 -13.36 7.83 -8.74
C LEU A 131 -13.82 6.80 -7.69
N ARG A 132 -15.12 6.66 -7.46
CA ARG A 132 -15.67 5.65 -6.53
C ARG A 132 -15.31 4.23 -6.96
N ALA A 133 -15.40 3.92 -8.25
CA ALA A 133 -15.01 2.62 -8.78
C ALA A 133 -13.52 2.33 -8.55
N PHE A 134 -12.65 3.32 -8.81
CA PHE A 134 -11.22 3.21 -8.55
C PHE A 134 -10.91 2.97 -7.07
N LEU A 135 -11.51 3.75 -6.16
CA LEU A 135 -11.31 3.60 -4.71
C LEU A 135 -11.77 2.24 -4.20
N ASN A 136 -12.92 1.74 -4.67
CA ASN A 136 -13.43 0.42 -4.33
C ASN A 136 -12.50 -0.71 -4.80
N ALA A 137 -12.09 -0.69 -6.07
CA ALA A 137 -11.18 -1.70 -6.60
C ALA A 137 -9.79 -1.64 -5.92
N LYS A 138 -9.30 -0.45 -5.59
CA LYS A 138 -8.06 -0.29 -4.81
C LYS A 138 -8.17 -0.94 -3.44
N LYS A 139 -9.29 -0.71 -2.73
CA LYS A 139 -9.56 -1.32 -1.42
C LYS A 139 -9.61 -2.84 -1.50
N GLU A 140 -10.23 -3.38 -2.54
CA GLU A 140 -10.30 -4.82 -2.77
C GLU A 140 -8.91 -5.43 -3.02
N LEU A 141 -8.12 -4.85 -3.93
CA LEU A 141 -6.78 -5.35 -4.26
C LEU A 141 -5.83 -5.28 -3.06
N LEU A 142 -5.87 -4.19 -2.29
CA LEU A 142 -5.09 -4.09 -1.06
C LEU A 142 -5.55 -5.12 -0.02
N SER A 143 -6.85 -5.37 0.12
CA SER A 143 -7.36 -6.42 1.00
C SER A 143 -6.86 -7.81 0.60
N ARG A 144 -6.81 -8.11 -0.71
CA ARG A 144 -6.25 -9.36 -1.24
C ARG A 144 -4.76 -9.49 -0.94
N LEU A 145 -3.97 -8.43 -1.17
CA LEU A 145 -2.55 -8.42 -0.85
C LEU A 145 -2.31 -8.64 0.66
N ASN A 146 -3.03 -7.91 1.51
CA ASN A 146 -2.92 -8.06 2.96
C ASN A 146 -3.26 -9.46 3.44
N ARG A 147 -4.27 -10.12 2.84
CA ARG A 147 -4.60 -11.50 3.16
C ARG A 147 -3.47 -12.45 2.79
N ALA A 148 -2.90 -12.27 1.59
CA ALA A 148 -1.78 -13.06 1.10
C ALA A 148 -0.53 -12.91 1.98
N GLU A 149 -0.25 -11.68 2.43
CA GLU A 149 0.83 -11.39 3.38
C GLU A 149 0.59 -12.09 4.73
N LEU A 150 -0.62 -11.96 5.30
CA LEU A 150 -0.97 -12.54 6.60
C LEU A 150 -0.87 -14.07 6.59
N GLU A 151 -1.35 -14.71 5.52
CA GLU A 151 -1.21 -16.14 5.29
C GLU A 151 0.26 -16.55 5.23
N SER A 152 1.08 -15.77 4.53
CA SER A 152 2.51 -16.05 4.35
C SER A 152 3.37 -15.80 5.60
N ILE A 153 2.93 -14.92 6.51
CA ILE A 153 3.54 -14.73 7.83
C ILE A 153 3.27 -15.95 8.72
N SER A 154 2.05 -16.45 8.67
CA SER A 154 1.57 -17.51 9.56
C SER A 154 2.08 -18.89 9.13
N ASP A 155 2.01 -19.15 7.82
CA ASP A 155 2.29 -20.43 7.17
C ASP A 155 3.48 -20.34 6.19
N LYS A 156 3.46 -21.16 5.12
CA LYS A 156 4.45 -21.09 4.03
C LYS A 156 4.14 -19.89 3.15
N PRO A 157 5.16 -19.24 2.56
CA PRO A 157 4.92 -18.09 1.71
C PRO A 157 4.15 -18.54 0.48
N LEU A 158 3.19 -17.72 0.07
CA LEU A 158 2.50 -17.95 -1.18
C LEU A 158 3.48 -17.87 -2.36
N PRO A 159 3.15 -18.48 -3.51
CA PRO A 159 3.98 -18.42 -4.70
C PRO A 159 4.29 -16.97 -5.10
N PHE A 160 5.51 -16.72 -5.56
CA PHE A 160 5.95 -15.41 -6.06
C PHE A 160 4.96 -14.77 -7.05
N SER A 161 4.44 -15.58 -7.98
CA SER A 161 3.48 -15.15 -9.01
C SER A 161 2.19 -14.59 -8.42
N SER A 162 1.76 -15.03 -7.23
CA SER A 162 0.58 -14.50 -6.54
C SER A 162 0.79 -13.04 -6.12
N PHE A 163 1.98 -12.72 -5.62
CA PHE A 163 2.34 -11.36 -5.23
C PHE A 163 2.57 -10.48 -6.46
N GLN A 164 3.36 -10.93 -7.43
CA GLN A 164 3.62 -10.19 -8.67
C GLN A 164 2.31 -9.83 -9.38
N SER A 165 1.40 -10.79 -9.57
CA SER A 165 0.12 -10.54 -10.23
C SER A 165 -0.72 -9.50 -9.49
N THR A 166 -0.69 -9.53 -8.17
CA THR A 166 -1.43 -8.56 -7.33
C THR A 166 -0.84 -7.17 -7.46
N TYR A 167 0.49 -7.02 -7.37
CA TYR A 167 1.17 -5.73 -7.58
C TYR A 167 0.95 -5.18 -8.98
N LEU A 168 1.07 -6.02 -10.00
CA LEU A 168 0.83 -5.63 -11.39
C LEU A 168 -0.59 -5.09 -11.56
N THR A 169 -1.59 -5.80 -11.00
CA THR A 169 -2.98 -5.35 -11.04
C THR A 169 -3.15 -3.99 -10.34
N ILE A 170 -2.50 -3.78 -9.19
CA ILE A 170 -2.53 -2.50 -8.47
C ILE A 170 -1.94 -1.38 -9.33
N PHE A 171 -0.77 -1.59 -9.95
CA PHE A 171 -0.10 -0.59 -10.78
C PHE A 171 -0.92 -0.23 -12.02
N LEU A 172 -1.43 -1.23 -12.74
CA LEU A 172 -2.26 -1.01 -13.93
C LEU A 172 -3.55 -0.29 -13.58
N GLN A 173 -4.25 -0.71 -12.53
CA GLN A 173 -5.48 -0.05 -12.09
C GLN A 173 -5.25 1.42 -11.69
N HIS A 174 -4.14 1.72 -11.01
CA HIS A 174 -3.77 3.10 -10.69
C HIS A 174 -3.43 3.91 -11.95
N TRP A 175 -2.72 3.31 -12.90
CA TRP A 175 -2.36 3.98 -14.15
C TRP A 175 -3.56 4.25 -15.04
N GLU A 176 -4.47 3.30 -15.19
CA GLU A 176 -5.74 3.47 -15.92
C GLU A 176 -6.56 4.61 -15.35
N PHE A 177 -6.72 4.66 -14.02
CA PHE A 177 -7.39 5.77 -13.35
C PHE A 177 -6.63 7.08 -13.57
N TYR A 178 -5.30 7.08 -13.46
CA TYR A 178 -4.48 8.27 -13.64
C TYR A 178 -4.66 8.91 -15.02
N GLN A 179 -4.84 8.12 -16.08
CA GLN A 179 -5.03 8.65 -17.45
C GLN A 179 -6.32 9.46 -17.59
N ILE A 180 -7.38 9.06 -16.89
CA ILE A 180 -8.72 9.64 -17.02
C ILE A 180 -9.08 10.58 -15.87
N ALA A 181 -8.27 10.61 -14.81
CA ALA A 181 -8.50 11.46 -13.65
C ALA A 181 -8.33 12.95 -14.01
N PRO A 182 -9.18 13.84 -13.48
CA PRO A 182 -8.96 15.28 -13.52
C PRO A 182 -7.62 15.68 -12.87
N ASP A 183 -7.00 16.75 -13.37
CA ASP A 183 -5.66 17.16 -12.92
C ASP A 183 -5.59 17.49 -11.43
N PHE A 184 -6.65 18.07 -10.86
CA PHE A 184 -6.71 18.33 -9.41
C PHE A 184 -6.72 17.05 -8.56
N ILE A 185 -7.21 15.92 -9.10
CA ILE A 185 -7.10 14.61 -8.45
C ILE A 185 -5.68 14.07 -8.61
N LYS A 186 -5.09 14.19 -9.80
CA LYS A 186 -3.71 13.76 -10.07
C LYS A 186 -2.71 14.45 -9.14
N GLU A 187 -2.91 15.73 -8.87
CA GLU A 187 -2.09 16.49 -7.91
C GLU A 187 -2.28 16.00 -6.48
N ALA A 188 -3.50 15.64 -6.08
CA ALA A 188 -3.80 15.08 -4.76
C ALA A 188 -3.25 13.65 -4.55
N LEU A 189 -3.09 12.86 -5.62
CA LEU A 189 -2.60 11.47 -5.52
C LEU A 189 -1.10 11.36 -5.17
N PHE A 190 -0.31 12.43 -5.33
CA PHE A 190 1.15 12.42 -5.11
C PHE A 190 1.66 13.34 -4.00
N ASN A 191 0.75 14.07 -3.35
CA ASN A 191 1.00 14.95 -2.21
C ASN A 191 0.57 14.24 -0.91
#